data_AF-A0A707WSG4-F1
#
_entry.id   AF-A0A707WSG4-F1
#
_cell.length_a   1.000
_cell.length_b   1.000
_cell.length_c   1.000
_cell.angle_alpha   90.00
_cell.angle_beta   90.00
_cell.angle_gamma   90.00
#
_symmetry.space_group_name_H-M   'P 1'
#
loop_
_entity.id
_entity.type
_entity.pdbx_description
1 polymer ?
#
loop_
_entity_poly.entity_id
_entity_poly.type
_entity_poly.pdbx_seq_one_letter_code
_entity_poly.pdbx_strand_id
1 'polypeptide(L)'
;MKRPSLAPLKFQTIKSRHIDRNELICKEWVNNKHISIVCTNEINGTRFKLALNKLSGTVIGKELIKTLNILTTFKKINILIDLNSSNTGVVPDDIDDASNFRGCGSTLMINFNHDGITRNDGISAQDKDCIVLFHELLHVYHNAVGEKVRIISNKNIYSPNLHEEARTVGLGSFRKDLMTENKLREEMGLPRRSTYYSVNDQDEILTFRGTFNLFPIR
;
A
#
# COMPACT_ATOMS: atom_id res chain seq x y z
N MET A 1 -18.79 8.69 58.84
CA MET A 1 -18.63 7.96 57.55
C MET A 1 -17.26 8.28 56.98
N LYS A 2 -16.39 7.28 56.73
CA LYS A 2 -15.07 7.47 56.09
C LYS A 2 -15.25 7.48 54.57
N ARG A 3 -14.69 8.48 53.87
CA ARG A 3 -14.65 8.52 52.39
C ARG A 3 -13.87 7.30 51.85
N PRO A 4 -14.34 6.62 50.79
CA PRO A 4 -13.57 5.56 50.15
C PRO A 4 -12.35 6.17 49.43
N SER A 5 -11.17 5.60 49.64
CA SER A 5 -9.96 5.96 48.91
C SER A 5 -10.01 5.36 47.51
N LEU A 6 -9.90 6.20 46.48
CA LEU A 6 -9.69 5.77 45.10
C LEU A 6 -8.35 5.03 45.01
N ALA A 7 -8.39 3.78 44.54
CA ALA A 7 -7.18 3.02 44.24
C ALA A 7 -6.41 3.72 43.11
N PRO A 8 -5.08 3.85 43.20
CA PRO A 8 -4.29 4.47 42.14
C PRO A 8 -4.41 3.67 40.85
N LEU A 9 -4.73 4.36 39.76
CA LEU A 9 -4.69 3.81 38.40
C LEU A 9 -3.28 3.28 38.13
N LYS A 10 -3.15 1.96 38.02
CA LYS A 10 -1.92 1.31 37.55
C LYS A 10 -1.81 1.57 36.05
N PHE A 11 -1.07 2.61 35.66
CA PHE A 11 -0.57 2.72 34.31
C PHE A 11 0.46 1.61 34.09
N GLN A 12 0.07 0.56 33.35
CA GLN A 12 1.05 -0.35 32.77
C GLN A 12 1.79 0.42 31.68
N THR A 13 3.01 0.83 31.97
CA THR A 13 3.95 1.27 30.95
C THR A 13 4.20 0.08 30.02
N ILE A 14 3.56 0.06 28.86
CA ILE A 14 3.88 -0.89 27.80
C ILE A 14 5.31 -0.58 27.39
N LYS A 15 6.28 -1.39 27.83
CA LYS A 15 7.65 -1.29 27.34
C LYS A 15 7.58 -1.56 25.84
N SER A 16 7.94 -0.58 25.01
CA SER A 16 8.08 -0.82 23.57
C SER A 16 9.21 -1.82 23.37
N ARG A 17 8.87 -3.07 23.10
CA ARG A 17 9.85 -4.05 22.65
C ARG A 17 10.27 -3.65 21.23
N HIS A 18 11.57 -3.62 20.97
CA HIS A 18 12.06 -3.58 19.60
C HIS A 18 11.68 -4.90 18.93
N ILE A 19 10.82 -4.86 17.92
CA ILE A 19 10.42 -6.05 17.17
C ILE A 19 11.52 -6.32 16.15
N ASP A 20 12.05 -7.54 16.11
CA ASP A 20 13.05 -7.91 15.11
C ASP A 20 12.40 -7.91 13.71
N ARG A 21 13.05 -7.28 12.73
CA ARG A 21 12.65 -7.31 11.31
C ARG A 21 12.35 -8.75 10.85
N ASN A 22 13.16 -9.71 11.27
CA ASN A 22 13.01 -11.11 10.88
C ASN A 22 11.70 -11.73 11.39
N GLU A 23 11.08 -11.17 12.43
CA GLU A 23 9.77 -11.61 12.92
C GLU A 23 8.62 -11.13 12.01
N LEU A 24 8.83 -10.07 11.23
CA LEU A 24 7.79 -9.38 10.44
C LEU A 24 7.89 -9.62 8.93
N ILE A 25 9.01 -10.17 8.46
CA ILE A 25 9.30 -10.29 7.03
C ILE A 25 8.88 -11.64 6.44
N CYS A 26 8.47 -11.64 5.18
CA CYS A 26 8.21 -12.88 4.43
C CYS A 26 9.52 -13.52 3.94
N LYS A 27 9.46 -14.80 3.57
CA LYS A 27 10.61 -15.58 3.08
C LYS A 27 11.24 -14.96 1.83
N GLU A 28 10.44 -14.32 0.97
CA GLU A 28 10.91 -13.68 -0.25
C GLU A 28 11.81 -12.48 0.04
N TRP A 29 11.57 -11.74 1.13
CA TRP A 29 12.29 -10.51 1.45
C TRP A 29 13.37 -10.66 2.52
N VAL A 30 13.49 -11.84 3.15
CA VAL A 30 14.41 -12.06 4.29
C VAL A 30 15.85 -11.61 4.01
N ASN A 31 16.37 -11.92 2.81
CA ASN A 31 17.72 -11.58 2.37
C ASN A 31 17.81 -10.27 1.58
N ASN A 32 16.71 -9.54 1.46
CA ASN A 32 16.65 -8.31 0.70
C ASN A 32 17.04 -7.11 1.56
N LYS A 33 18.29 -6.66 1.42
CA LYS A 33 18.84 -5.49 2.15
C LYS A 33 18.21 -4.15 1.77
N HIS A 34 17.43 -4.11 0.69
CA HIS A 34 16.76 -2.92 0.21
C HIS A 34 15.34 -2.78 0.76
N ILE A 35 14.86 -3.76 1.54
CA ILE A 35 13.55 -3.71 2.20
C ILE A 35 13.76 -3.64 3.72
N SER A 36 13.38 -2.49 4.28
CA SER A 36 13.49 -2.16 5.70
C SER A 36 12.10 -2.03 6.32
N ILE A 37 11.93 -2.50 7.55
CA ILE A 37 10.68 -2.39 8.30
C ILE A 37 10.97 -1.72 9.64
N VAL A 38 10.21 -0.69 9.97
CA VAL A 38 10.29 0.03 11.25
C VAL A 38 8.97 -0.15 11.98
N CYS A 39 9.03 -0.69 13.19
CA CYS A 39 7.87 -0.98 14.02
C CYS A 39 8.24 -0.95 15.51
N THR A 40 7.54 -0.14 16.29
CA THR A 40 7.69 -0.05 17.76
C THR A 40 6.46 -0.57 18.50
N ASN A 41 5.38 -0.91 17.78
CA ASN A 41 4.12 -1.37 18.33
C ASN A 41 3.83 -2.83 17.93
N GLU A 42 3.80 -3.73 18.91
CA GLU A 42 3.58 -5.17 18.71
C GLU A 42 2.25 -5.51 18.04
N ILE A 43 1.20 -4.71 18.28
CA ILE A 43 -0.12 -4.89 17.65
C ILE A 43 -0.01 -4.61 16.15
N ASN A 44 0.63 -3.51 15.75
CA ASN A 44 0.82 -3.17 14.34
C ASN A 44 1.72 -4.20 13.64
N GLY A 45 2.80 -4.63 14.29
CA GLY A 45 3.67 -5.69 13.77
C GLY A 45 2.91 -7.01 13.56
N THR A 46 2.08 -7.41 14.53
CA THR A 46 1.26 -8.62 14.43
C THR A 46 0.26 -8.54 13.29
N ARG A 47 -0.46 -7.41 13.16
CA ARG A 47 -1.42 -7.18 12.06
C ARG A 47 -0.73 -7.20 10.71
N PHE A 48 0.41 -6.52 10.58
CA PHE A 48 1.21 -6.54 9.36
C PHE A 48 1.64 -7.95 8.98
N LYS A 49 2.17 -8.74 9.94
CA LYS A 49 2.60 -10.12 9.70
C LYS A 49 1.44 -11.00 9.24
N LEU A 50 0.27 -10.88 9.86
CA LEU A 50 -0.92 -11.64 9.47
C LEU A 50 -1.41 -11.23 8.07
N ALA A 51 -1.44 -9.93 7.78
CA ALA A 51 -1.79 -9.41 6.45
C ALA A 51 -0.81 -9.90 5.38
N LEU A 52 0.51 -9.83 5.64
CA LEU A 52 1.54 -10.28 4.71
C LEU A 52 1.50 -11.80 4.48
N ASN A 53 1.28 -12.58 5.53
CA ASN A 53 1.11 -14.03 5.42
C ASN A 53 -0.12 -14.39 4.58
N LYS A 54 -1.25 -13.71 4.84
CA LYS A 54 -2.48 -13.92 4.09
C LYS A 54 -2.30 -13.53 2.63
N LEU A 55 -1.67 -12.39 2.37
CA LEU A 55 -1.35 -11.93 1.03
C LEU A 55 -0.46 -12.93 0.28
N SER A 56 0.55 -13.48 0.96
CA SER A 56 1.44 -14.51 0.40
C SER A 56 0.73 -15.83 0.10
N GLY A 57 -0.46 -16.04 0.67
CA GLY A 57 -1.34 -17.17 0.37
C GLY A 57 -2.17 -17.00 -0.92
N THR A 58 -2.20 -15.80 -1.49
CA THR A 58 -2.86 -15.52 -2.78
C THR A 58 -1.86 -15.58 -3.93
N VAL A 59 -2.32 -15.97 -5.12
CA VAL A 59 -1.56 -15.99 -6.37
C VAL A 59 -1.07 -14.59 -6.69
N ILE A 60 -1.96 -13.61 -6.71
CA ILE A 60 -1.62 -12.22 -7.07
C ILE A 60 -0.71 -11.57 -6.02
N GLY A 61 -0.97 -11.80 -4.73
CA GLY A 61 -0.14 -11.26 -3.65
C GLY A 61 1.27 -11.84 -3.66
N LYS A 62 1.39 -13.15 -3.87
CA LYS A 62 2.69 -13.82 -4.02
C LYS A 62 3.47 -13.29 -5.23
N GLU A 63 2.79 -13.03 -6.35
CA GLU A 63 3.40 -12.45 -7.54
C GLU A 63 3.93 -11.03 -7.27
N LEU A 64 3.13 -10.16 -6.63
CA LEU A 64 3.54 -8.81 -6.27
C LEU A 64 4.76 -8.81 -5.32
N ILE A 65 4.72 -9.62 -4.26
CA ILE A 65 5.81 -9.76 -3.28
C ILE A 65 7.11 -10.20 -3.98
N LYS A 66 7.03 -11.20 -4.85
CA LYS A 66 8.17 -11.70 -5.61
C LYS A 66 8.71 -10.62 -6.57
N THR A 67 7.83 -9.91 -7.26
CA THR A 67 8.22 -8.85 -8.20
C THR A 67 8.92 -7.70 -7.49
N LEU A 68 8.39 -7.23 -6.35
CA LEU A 68 9.04 -6.20 -5.55
C LEU A 68 10.41 -6.64 -5.04
N ASN A 69 10.56 -7.91 -4.64
CA ASN A 69 11.86 -8.45 -4.25
C ASN A 69 12.90 -8.38 -5.37
N ILE A 70 12.49 -8.74 -6.59
CA ILE A 70 13.35 -8.71 -7.79
C ILE A 70 13.69 -7.26 -8.14
N LEU A 71 12.69 -6.38 -8.20
CA LEU A 71 12.86 -4.98 -8.60
C LEU A 71 13.80 -4.23 -7.66
N THR A 72 13.60 -4.34 -6.35
CA THR A 72 14.45 -3.69 -5.35
C THR A 72 15.90 -4.15 -5.44
N THR A 73 16.13 -5.44 -5.66
CA THR A 73 17.48 -6.00 -5.82
C THR A 73 18.13 -5.55 -7.13
N PHE A 74 17.40 -5.65 -8.24
CA PHE A 74 17.91 -5.37 -9.58
C PHE A 74 18.18 -3.89 -9.80
N LYS A 75 17.22 -3.03 -9.41
CA LYS A 75 17.33 -1.57 -9.54
C LYS A 75 18.07 -0.90 -8.38
N LYS A 76 18.37 -1.64 -7.30
CA LYS A 76 19.00 -1.13 -6.06
C LYS A 76 18.21 0.02 -5.41
N ILE A 77 16.88 0.00 -5.56
CA ILE A 77 15.96 0.98 -4.95
C ILE A 77 15.54 0.49 -3.56
N ASN A 78 15.36 1.42 -2.63
CA ASN A 78 15.00 1.07 -1.25
C ASN A 78 13.49 1.18 -1.02
N ILE A 79 12.94 0.27 -0.23
CA ILE A 79 11.58 0.34 0.30
C ILE A 79 11.69 0.42 1.83
N LEU A 80 11.16 1.49 2.40
CA LEU A 80 10.95 1.63 3.83
C LEU A 80 9.48 1.36 4.15
N ILE A 81 9.22 0.38 5.02
CA ILE A 81 7.88 0.09 5.55
C ILE A 81 7.82 0.65 6.97
N ASP A 82 7.05 1.72 7.16
CA ASP A 82 6.84 2.37 8.45
C ASP A 82 5.47 2.00 9.04
N LEU A 83 5.50 1.14 10.06
CA LEU A 83 4.33 0.69 10.81
C LEU A 83 4.02 1.56 12.04
N ASN A 84 4.76 2.66 12.22
CA ASN A 84 4.57 3.64 13.29
C ASN A 84 3.84 4.90 12.82
N SER A 85 3.66 5.06 11.51
CA SER A 85 2.98 6.21 10.94
C SER A 85 1.53 6.32 11.43
N SER A 86 1.06 7.55 11.63
CA SER A 86 -0.36 7.84 11.86
C SER A 86 -1.18 7.78 10.58
N ASN A 87 -0.53 7.70 9.41
CA ASN A 87 -1.16 7.71 8.10
C ASN A 87 -1.01 6.34 7.41
N THR A 88 -1.86 6.12 6.41
CA THR A 88 -1.71 5.03 5.43
C THR A 88 -1.50 5.66 4.06
N GLY A 89 -0.47 5.22 3.34
CA GLY A 89 -0.14 5.75 2.01
C GLY A 89 1.30 5.46 1.59
N VAL A 90 1.62 5.78 0.34
CA VAL A 90 2.98 5.63 -0.22
C VAL A 90 3.53 6.95 -0.73
N VAL A 91 4.77 7.26 -0.37
CA VAL A 91 5.53 8.40 -0.87
C VAL A 91 6.72 7.87 -1.70
N PRO A 92 6.84 8.25 -2.99
CA PRO A 92 8.03 7.92 -3.77
C PRO A 92 9.25 8.74 -3.30
N ASP A 93 10.43 8.15 -3.38
CA ASP A 93 11.68 8.87 -3.07
C ASP A 93 11.94 10.00 -4.08
N ASP A 94 11.53 9.80 -5.34
CA ASP A 94 11.58 10.78 -6.42
C ASP A 94 10.29 10.71 -7.25
N ILE A 95 9.52 11.79 -7.28
CA ILE A 95 8.21 11.84 -7.96
C ILE A 95 8.32 11.85 -9.49
N ASP A 96 9.42 12.35 -10.04
CA ASP A 96 9.62 12.40 -11.49
C ASP A 96 10.01 11.00 -11.98
N ASP A 97 10.94 10.33 -11.29
CA ASP A 97 11.35 8.97 -11.63
C ASP A 97 10.25 7.93 -11.37
N ALA A 98 9.34 8.20 -10.43
CA ALA A 98 8.14 7.38 -10.22
C ALA A 98 7.19 7.36 -11.42
N SER A 99 7.27 8.32 -12.34
CA SER A 99 6.30 8.52 -13.43
C SER A 99 6.92 8.64 -14.84
N ASN A 100 8.19 8.27 -15.00
CA ASN A 100 8.94 8.38 -16.26
C ASN A 100 9.60 7.06 -16.72
N PHE A 101 9.14 5.91 -16.21
CA PHE A 101 9.65 4.56 -16.46
C PHE A 101 11.05 4.22 -15.92
N ARG A 102 11.74 5.16 -15.25
CA ARG A 102 12.98 4.83 -14.54
C ARG A 102 12.69 4.07 -13.26
N GLY A 103 11.73 4.57 -12.50
CA GLY A 103 11.30 4.04 -11.21
C GLY A 103 12.25 4.40 -10.07
N CYS A 104 11.71 4.44 -8.86
CA CYS A 104 12.41 4.88 -7.66
C CYS A 104 12.00 4.05 -6.44
N GLY A 105 12.69 4.27 -5.32
CA GLY A 105 12.31 3.71 -4.02
C GLY A 105 11.05 4.35 -3.46
N SER A 106 10.60 3.89 -2.31
CA SER A 106 9.40 4.43 -1.66
C SER A 106 9.38 4.22 -0.16
N THR A 107 8.70 5.12 0.53
CA THR A 107 8.24 4.93 1.91
C THR A 107 6.77 4.51 1.91
N LEU A 108 6.52 3.30 2.37
CA LEU A 108 5.20 2.72 2.64
C LEU A 108 4.84 2.97 4.10
N MET A 109 3.83 3.81 4.34
CA MET A 109 3.28 4.07 5.67
C MET A 109 1.99 3.26 5.84
N ILE A 110 1.87 2.52 6.93
CA ILE A 110 0.65 1.78 7.23
C ILE A 110 0.16 2.08 8.64
N ASN A 111 -1.06 2.60 8.72
CA ASN A 111 -1.87 2.65 9.92
C ASN A 111 -3.16 1.84 9.72
N PHE A 112 -3.18 0.62 10.27
CA PHE A 112 -4.36 -0.24 10.18
C PHE A 112 -5.56 0.22 11.03
N ASN A 113 -5.43 1.30 11.79
CA ASN A 113 -6.52 1.94 12.53
C ASN A 113 -7.12 3.15 11.80
N HIS A 114 -6.67 3.46 10.58
CA HIS A 114 -7.19 4.60 9.83
C HIS A 114 -8.66 4.38 9.43
N ASP A 115 -9.49 5.41 9.58
CA ASP A 115 -10.97 5.35 9.50
C ASP A 115 -11.53 4.80 8.18
N GLY A 116 -10.76 4.86 7.08
CA GLY A 116 -11.13 4.25 5.80
C GLY A 116 -11.28 2.72 5.86
N ILE A 117 -10.64 2.07 6.85
CA ILE A 117 -10.57 0.61 7.05
C ILE A 117 -11.72 0.14 7.97
N THR A 118 -12.34 1.02 8.75
CA THR A 118 -13.32 0.63 9.79
C THR A 118 -14.76 0.54 9.28
N ARG A 119 -15.02 0.76 7.98
CA ARG A 119 -16.37 0.67 7.38
C ARG A 119 -17.01 -0.70 7.64
N ASN A 120 -18.22 -0.75 8.17
CA ASN A 120 -18.91 -2.03 8.38
C ASN A 120 -19.53 -2.54 7.07
N ASP A 121 -18.71 -3.18 6.25
CA ASP A 121 -19.02 -3.71 4.91
C ASP A 121 -19.12 -5.24 4.90
N GLY A 122 -19.15 -5.88 6.07
CA GLY A 122 -19.16 -7.34 6.22
C GLY A 122 -17.80 -8.01 5.97
N ILE A 123 -16.74 -7.24 5.70
CA ILE A 123 -15.38 -7.78 5.51
C ILE A 123 -14.67 -7.88 6.86
N SER A 124 -13.99 -9.00 7.11
CA SER A 124 -13.26 -9.21 8.37
C SER A 124 -12.08 -8.23 8.51
N ALA A 125 -11.71 -7.89 9.75
CA ALA A 125 -10.56 -7.00 9.97
C ALA A 125 -9.26 -7.52 9.32
N GLN A 126 -9.04 -8.84 9.33
CA GLN A 126 -7.87 -9.46 8.70
C GLN A 126 -7.89 -9.33 7.17
N ASP A 127 -9.06 -9.50 6.55
CA ASP A 127 -9.21 -9.31 5.11
C ASP A 127 -8.95 -7.85 4.73
N LYS A 128 -9.42 -6.89 5.54
CA LYS A 128 -9.17 -5.48 5.30
C LYS A 128 -7.71 -5.09 5.44
N ASP A 129 -7.04 -5.58 6.48
CA ASP A 129 -5.60 -5.35 6.66
C ASP A 129 -4.81 -5.91 5.45
N CYS A 130 -5.19 -7.09 4.95
CA CYS A 130 -4.62 -7.69 3.75
C CYS A 130 -4.86 -6.83 2.49
N ILE A 131 -6.10 -6.36 2.28
CA ILE A 131 -6.45 -5.51 1.15
C ILE A 131 -5.68 -4.19 1.18
N VAL A 132 -5.61 -3.54 2.34
CA VAL A 132 -4.89 -2.27 2.53
C VAL A 132 -3.41 -2.46 2.25
N LEU A 133 -2.80 -3.49 2.83
CA LEU A 133 -1.39 -3.79 2.57
C LEU A 133 -1.13 -4.00 1.07
N PHE A 134 -1.98 -4.76 0.38
CA PHE A 134 -1.84 -4.98 -1.05
C PHE A 134 -2.01 -3.71 -1.86
N HIS A 135 -3.04 -2.91 -1.56
CA HIS A 135 -3.31 -1.64 -2.22
C HIS A 135 -2.08 -0.72 -2.16
N GLU A 136 -1.50 -0.54 -0.98
CA GLU A 136 -0.32 0.30 -0.85
C GLU A 136 0.92 -0.32 -1.51
N LEU A 137 1.09 -1.65 -1.46
CA LEU A 137 2.18 -2.31 -2.18
C LEU A 137 2.07 -2.17 -3.71
N LEU A 138 0.87 -2.02 -4.27
CA LEU A 138 0.69 -1.68 -5.69
C LEU A 138 1.25 -0.30 -6.01
N HIS A 139 1.03 0.70 -5.16
CA HIS A 139 1.66 2.01 -5.34
C HIS A 139 3.18 1.94 -5.25
N VAL A 140 3.72 1.15 -4.30
CA VAL A 140 5.17 0.89 -4.24
C VAL A 140 5.66 0.25 -5.54
N TYR A 141 4.91 -0.72 -6.08
CA TYR A 141 5.23 -1.34 -7.36
C TYR A 141 5.22 -0.33 -8.51
N HIS A 142 4.17 0.48 -8.65
CA HIS A 142 4.08 1.51 -9.68
C HIS A 142 5.24 2.51 -9.60
N ASN A 143 5.62 2.93 -8.40
CA ASN A 143 6.81 3.78 -8.19
C ASN A 143 8.10 3.06 -8.59
N ALA A 144 8.27 1.79 -8.22
CA ALA A 144 9.46 0.99 -8.53
C ALA A 144 9.65 0.73 -10.04
N VAL A 145 8.56 0.60 -10.79
CA VAL A 145 8.62 0.47 -12.26
C VAL A 145 8.63 1.82 -12.98
N GLY A 146 8.33 2.92 -12.28
CA GLY A 146 8.25 4.26 -12.87
C GLY A 146 6.96 4.52 -13.64
N GLU A 147 5.89 3.79 -13.32
CA GLU A 147 4.60 3.86 -14.00
C GLU A 147 3.52 4.56 -13.16
N LYS A 148 3.87 5.24 -12.06
CA LYS A 148 2.90 6.00 -11.28
C LYS A 148 2.16 6.96 -12.21
N VAL A 149 0.84 6.90 -12.23
CA VAL A 149 0.04 7.80 -13.05
C VAL A 149 0.08 9.19 -12.43
N ARG A 150 0.66 10.14 -13.15
CA ARG A 150 0.73 11.55 -12.75
C ARG A 150 0.08 12.41 -13.83
N ILE A 151 -1.03 13.07 -13.48
CA ILE A 151 -1.68 14.02 -14.38
C ILE A 151 -1.27 15.42 -13.97
N ILE A 152 -0.45 16.06 -14.81
CA ILE A 152 -0.11 17.48 -14.67
C ILE A 152 -1.10 18.26 -15.54
N SER A 153 -2.16 18.79 -14.92
CA SER A 153 -3.12 19.66 -15.59
C SER A 153 -2.79 21.12 -15.28
N ASN A 154 -2.70 21.97 -16.30
CA ASN A 154 -2.63 23.43 -16.14
C ASN A 154 -3.92 24.04 -15.55
N LYS A 155 -4.98 23.23 -15.38
CA LYS A 155 -6.25 23.60 -14.76
C LYS A 155 -6.45 22.78 -13.48
N ASN A 156 -6.56 23.48 -12.35
CA ASN A 156 -6.61 23.00 -10.95
C ASN A 156 -7.75 22.02 -10.54
N ILE A 157 -8.34 21.22 -11.43
CA ILE A 157 -9.66 20.60 -11.14
C ILE A 157 -9.61 19.10 -10.82
N TYR A 158 -8.49 18.40 -11.02
CA TYR A 158 -8.41 16.98 -10.66
C TYR A 158 -7.45 16.74 -9.51
N SER A 159 -7.93 16.06 -8.46
CA SER A 159 -7.06 15.47 -7.45
C SER A 159 -6.03 14.61 -8.20
N PRO A 160 -4.74 14.98 -8.20
CA PRO A 160 -3.76 14.42 -9.13
C PRO A 160 -3.55 12.91 -8.98
N ASN A 161 -4.01 12.34 -7.86
CA ASN A 161 -3.89 10.92 -7.55
C ASN A 161 -5.10 10.08 -7.99
N LEU A 162 -6.23 10.68 -8.42
CA LEU A 162 -7.47 9.92 -8.64
C LEU A 162 -7.33 8.79 -9.68
N HIS A 163 -6.54 9.03 -10.75
CA HIS A 163 -6.30 8.03 -11.78
C HIS A 163 -5.38 6.90 -11.31
N GLU A 164 -4.38 7.24 -10.49
CA GLU A 164 -3.47 6.27 -9.88
C GLU A 164 -4.23 5.37 -8.91
N GLU A 165 -5.11 5.95 -8.09
CA GLU A 165 -6.00 5.20 -7.19
C GLU A 165 -6.97 4.30 -7.96
N ALA A 166 -7.59 4.81 -9.03
CA ALA A 166 -8.48 4.01 -9.87
C ALA A 166 -7.76 2.85 -10.56
N ARG A 167 -6.51 3.04 -10.99
CA ARG A 167 -5.64 1.98 -11.50
C ARG A 167 -5.36 0.94 -10.43
N THR A 168 -4.92 1.38 -9.25
CA THR A 168 -4.65 0.49 -8.11
C THR A 168 -5.88 -0.32 -7.72
N VAL A 169 -7.07 0.30 -7.70
CA VAL A 169 -8.32 -0.40 -7.38
C VAL A 169 -8.76 -1.33 -8.52
N GLY A 170 -8.49 -0.96 -9.78
CA GLY A 170 -8.99 -1.66 -10.97
C GLY A 170 -10.41 -1.23 -11.34
N LEU A 171 -10.64 0.08 -11.41
CA LEU A 171 -11.90 0.72 -11.82
C LEU A 171 -11.84 1.16 -13.29
N GLY A 172 -13.01 1.27 -13.94
CA GLY A 172 -13.13 1.86 -15.28
C GLY A 172 -12.25 1.17 -16.32
N SER A 173 -11.37 1.93 -16.98
CA SER A 173 -10.45 1.41 -18.01
C SER A 173 -9.43 0.40 -17.49
N PHE A 174 -9.17 0.36 -16.18
CA PHE A 174 -8.23 -0.57 -15.52
C PHE A 174 -8.89 -1.88 -15.06
N ARG A 175 -10.18 -2.10 -15.33
CA ARG A 175 -10.91 -3.33 -14.93
C ARG A 175 -10.26 -4.63 -15.40
N LYS A 176 -9.55 -4.57 -16.53
CA LYS A 176 -8.91 -5.73 -17.16
C LYS A 176 -7.45 -5.94 -16.72
N ASP A 177 -6.91 -5.02 -15.92
CA ASP A 177 -5.54 -5.13 -15.42
C ASP A 177 -5.43 -6.32 -14.46
N LEU A 178 -4.34 -7.07 -14.60
CA LEU A 178 -4.13 -8.32 -13.85
C LEU A 178 -3.70 -8.07 -12.40
N MET A 179 -3.11 -6.89 -12.12
CA MET A 179 -2.48 -6.57 -10.85
C MET A 179 -3.22 -5.41 -10.15
N THR A 180 -4.43 -5.67 -9.64
CA THR A 180 -5.31 -4.64 -9.02
C THR A 180 -5.96 -5.13 -7.73
N GLU A 181 -6.36 -4.21 -6.85
CA GLU A 181 -7.08 -4.53 -5.59
C GLU A 181 -8.32 -5.40 -5.85
N ASN A 182 -9.09 -5.09 -6.89
CA ASN A 182 -10.27 -5.85 -7.23
C ASN A 182 -9.97 -7.28 -7.72
N LYS A 183 -8.77 -7.54 -8.26
CA LYS A 183 -8.32 -8.90 -8.57
C LYS A 183 -7.94 -9.68 -7.33
N LEU A 184 -7.32 -9.04 -6.34
CA LEU A 184 -7.12 -9.65 -5.03
C LEU A 184 -8.46 -9.97 -4.35
N ARG A 185 -9.41 -9.03 -4.35
CA ARG A 185 -10.75 -9.24 -3.77
C ARG A 185 -11.46 -10.44 -4.41
N GLU A 186 -11.42 -10.54 -5.74
CA GLU A 186 -11.98 -11.66 -6.49
C GLU A 186 -11.36 -13.00 -6.03
N GLU A 187 -10.03 -13.06 -5.89
CA GLU A 187 -9.33 -14.26 -5.42
C GLU A 187 -9.71 -14.64 -3.98
N MET A 188 -9.93 -13.64 -3.13
CA MET A 188 -10.34 -13.83 -1.73
C MET A 188 -11.84 -14.14 -1.56
N GLY A 189 -12.63 -14.12 -2.64
CA GLY A 189 -14.09 -14.27 -2.57
C GLY A 189 -14.80 -13.06 -1.94
N LEU A 190 -14.18 -11.88 -1.99
CA LEU A 190 -14.69 -10.65 -1.40
C LEU A 190 -15.39 -9.78 -2.46
N PRO A 191 -16.35 -8.93 -2.03
CA PRO A 191 -17.00 -8.00 -2.94
C PRO A 191 -15.99 -7.02 -3.53
N ARG A 192 -16.14 -6.75 -4.83
CA ARG A 192 -15.38 -5.72 -5.54
C ARG A 192 -15.67 -4.34 -4.94
N ARG A 193 -14.65 -3.49 -4.87
CA ARG A 193 -14.82 -2.06 -4.65
C ARG A 193 -15.29 -1.45 -5.96
N SER A 194 -16.47 -0.83 -5.94
CA SER A 194 -17.10 -0.22 -7.12
C SER A 194 -16.85 1.28 -7.25
N THR A 195 -16.30 1.94 -6.22
CA THR A 195 -16.05 3.39 -6.24
C THR A 195 -14.82 3.79 -5.43
N TYR A 196 -14.23 4.94 -5.78
CA TYR A 196 -13.16 5.62 -5.05
C TYR A 196 -13.23 7.14 -5.22
N TYR A 197 -13.45 7.89 -4.12
CA TYR A 197 -13.46 9.38 -4.00
C TYR A 197 -14.24 10.21 -5.04
N SER A 198 -14.94 9.59 -6.00
CA SER A 198 -15.88 10.13 -7.01
C SER A 198 -15.84 9.31 -8.30
N VAL A 199 -14.79 8.50 -8.52
CA VAL A 199 -14.72 7.54 -9.61
C VAL A 199 -15.59 6.35 -9.28
N ASN A 200 -16.46 5.97 -10.21
CA ASN A 200 -17.16 4.70 -10.14
C ASN A 200 -16.65 3.72 -11.21
N ASP A 201 -16.95 2.45 -11.02
CA ASP A 201 -16.50 1.37 -11.90
C ASP A 201 -17.00 1.57 -13.35
N GLN A 202 -18.15 2.22 -13.56
CA GLN A 202 -18.75 2.48 -14.88
C GLN A 202 -18.14 3.68 -15.60
N ASP A 203 -17.42 4.55 -14.91
CA ASP A 203 -16.79 5.71 -15.53
C ASP A 203 -15.60 5.24 -16.39
N GLU A 204 -15.66 5.54 -17.70
CA GLU A 204 -14.46 5.48 -18.53
C GLU A 204 -13.52 6.60 -18.10
N ILE A 205 -12.59 6.26 -17.23
CA ILE A 205 -11.44 7.12 -16.98
C ILE A 205 -10.61 7.12 -18.24
N LEU A 206 -10.64 8.24 -18.98
CA LEU A 206 -9.79 8.50 -20.12
C LEU A 206 -8.32 8.31 -19.69
N THR A 207 -7.79 7.12 -19.94
CA THR A 207 -6.35 6.91 -19.93
C THR A 207 -5.82 7.70 -21.11
N PHE A 208 -5.25 8.86 -20.87
CA PHE A 208 -4.26 9.41 -21.80
C PHE A 208 -3.10 8.40 -21.83
N ARG A 209 -3.23 7.38 -22.67
CA ARG A 209 -2.07 6.80 -23.35
C ARG A 209 -1.58 7.89 -24.30
N GLY A 210 -0.99 8.93 -23.70
CA GLY A 210 -0.32 9.97 -24.43
C GLY A 210 0.72 9.27 -25.29
N THR A 211 0.62 9.46 -26.59
CA THR A 211 1.75 9.34 -27.49
C THR A 211 2.95 9.98 -26.80
N PHE A 212 3.89 9.15 -26.36
CA PHE A 212 5.19 9.61 -25.91
C PHE A 212 5.83 10.31 -27.11
N ASN A 213 5.68 11.63 -27.19
CA ASN A 213 6.63 12.43 -27.91
C ASN A 213 7.94 12.27 -27.14
N LEU A 214 8.75 11.32 -27.60
CA LEU A 214 10.19 11.31 -27.41
C LEU A 214 10.67 12.74 -27.72
N PHE A 215 10.95 13.52 -26.68
CA PHE A 215 11.72 14.73 -26.87
C PHE A 215 13.06 14.30 -27.51
N PRO A 216 13.44 14.86 -28.66
CA PRO A 216 14.73 14.54 -29.24
C PRO A 216 15.80 15.05 -28.26
N ILE A 217 16.69 14.14 -27.87
CA ILE A 217 17.95 14.49 -27.23
C ILE A 217 18.65 15.46 -28.18
N ARG A 218 18.90 16.68 -27.71
CA ARG A 218 19.90 17.58 -28.27
C ARG A 218 21.09 17.61 -27.34
#